data_AF-A0A7C7GFJ7-F1
#
_entry.id   AF-A0A7C7GFJ7-F1
#
_cell.length_a   1.000
_cell.length_b   1.000
_cell.length_c   1.000
_cell.angle_alpha   90.00
_cell.angle_beta   90.00
_cell.angle_gamma   90.00
#
_symmetry.space_group_name_H-M   'P 1'
#
loop_
_entity.id
_entity.type
_entity.pdbx_description
1 polymer ?
#
loop_
_entity_poly.entity_id
_entity_poly.type
_entity_poly.pdbx_seq_one_letter_code
_entity_poly.pdbx_strand_id
1 'polypeptide(L)'
;LEDGQQRMTSLLMIVDELLKCLQKKSPSSAKSEEQVDLQRALYFMKNGKGELRLQNENTPLHEYFKFIITGSPQPPADKAHPMTCMDEVKTFINTKFASSSQSELEEYARRLLGKTRFVRIELDEVNKQLAFDAINSRGLPLSEFDKIKNFCMMVGEKVLSPLDVPKNWYKSLNAFEDQAVGSRETEDSFITDFYSIFLNQNLQKSNVHNLVSQKYFDLIKNPDPTKEKSLLDFVSNWPIVAKSYAYIKSDRRSNGALWRTNKPGVVRPITVMAHMKWGNTADFETIIDVCEKYVFRMHLVMGFKITKCKSEIIGMAHEIFMGKATVEDVLNFFCNILKKHAPMQRVLEKLSNGEAKYPSPKGGLKGWESGGYYFLYEYELHLSNPSTIAPPQWNPTGKHPIEHILPQTHRGVHYWEKHWSDEREADSYLHRLGNLALTNDGASNTLLGNKSYPEKRDAPNGVDYCYSKDGAATATERQLATQYNADWTKLEVQSRDWELLKFAYERWRIPCECDRQIEMPPGNIHDGEILSLPHGEPTFGSPIPPDDDMEDDGQDGMTEQEDNVVEEDDEEDVSE
;
A
#
# COMPACT_ATOMS: atom_id res chain seq x y z
N LEU A 1 -2.92 -25.21 9.31
CA LEU A 1 -2.28 -26.38 8.65
C LEU A 1 -0.82 -26.03 8.47
N GLU A 2 0.09 -26.88 8.93
CA GLU A 2 1.52 -26.72 8.62
C GLU A 2 1.77 -26.99 7.12
N ASP A 3 2.87 -26.50 6.55
CA ASP A 3 3.14 -26.55 5.10
C ASP A 3 2.99 -27.96 4.49
N GLY A 4 3.52 -28.99 5.16
CA GLY A 4 3.37 -30.38 4.71
C GLY A 4 1.90 -30.86 4.67
N GLN A 5 1.08 -30.43 5.63
CA GLN A 5 -0.36 -30.74 5.64
C GLN A 5 -1.08 -30.05 4.48
N GLN A 6 -0.74 -28.78 4.19
CA GLN A 6 -1.31 -28.05 3.06
C GLN A 6 -1.01 -28.74 1.72
N ARG A 7 0.25 -29.12 1.48
CA ARG A 7 0.66 -29.86 0.27
C ARG A 7 -0.11 -31.17 0.12
N MET A 8 -0.36 -31.88 1.21
CA MET A 8 -1.08 -33.15 1.18
C MET A 8 -2.57 -33.02 0.98
N THR A 9 -3.19 -32.00 1.57
CA THR A 9 -4.57 -31.64 1.25
C THR A 9 -4.70 -31.31 -0.24
N SER A 10 -3.84 -30.45 -0.78
CA SER A 10 -3.88 -30.07 -2.20
C SER A 10 -3.67 -31.26 -3.13
N LEU A 11 -2.71 -32.15 -2.82
CA LEU A 11 -2.46 -33.36 -3.62
C LEU A 11 -3.70 -34.25 -3.71
N LEU A 12 -4.38 -34.48 -2.57
CA LEU A 12 -5.58 -35.33 -2.56
C LEU A 12 -6.78 -34.68 -3.23
N MET A 13 -6.89 -33.34 -3.21
CA MET A 13 -7.89 -32.62 -3.99
C MET A 13 -7.65 -32.78 -5.50
N ILE A 14 -6.38 -32.77 -5.94
CA ILE A 14 -6.02 -33.04 -7.34
C ILE A 14 -6.39 -34.48 -7.73
N VAL A 15 -6.08 -35.46 -6.87
CA VAL A 15 -6.43 -36.88 -7.09
C VAL A 15 -7.94 -37.06 -7.24
N ASP A 16 -8.72 -36.44 -6.35
CA ASP A 16 -10.19 -36.52 -6.37
C ASP A 16 -10.78 -35.92 -7.67
N GLU A 17 -10.34 -34.73 -8.06
CA GLU A 17 -10.89 -34.07 -9.24
C GLU A 17 -10.47 -34.76 -10.56
N LEU A 18 -9.23 -35.27 -10.63
CA LEU A 18 -8.80 -36.13 -11.74
C LEU A 18 -9.69 -37.36 -11.87
N LEU A 19 -10.00 -38.02 -10.75
CA LEU A 19 -10.87 -39.18 -10.72
C LEU A 19 -12.28 -38.84 -11.23
N LYS A 20 -12.86 -37.72 -10.77
CA LYS A 20 -14.19 -37.24 -11.20
C LYS A 20 -14.22 -36.91 -12.69
N CYS A 21 -13.20 -36.23 -13.21
CA CYS A 21 -13.08 -35.88 -14.62
C CYS A 21 -12.95 -37.13 -15.52
N LEU A 22 -12.14 -38.12 -15.12
CA LEU A 22 -12.02 -39.40 -15.82
C LEU A 22 -13.34 -40.18 -15.83
N GLN A 23 -14.04 -40.25 -14.69
CA GLN A 23 -15.35 -40.92 -14.59
C GLN A 23 -16.41 -40.25 -15.47
N LYS A 24 -16.39 -38.92 -15.58
CA LYS A 24 -17.33 -38.17 -16.42
C LYS A 24 -17.09 -38.41 -17.93
N LYS A 25 -15.83 -38.55 -18.36
CA LYS A 25 -15.48 -38.78 -19.78
C LYS A 25 -15.57 -40.26 -20.19
N SER A 26 -15.36 -41.18 -19.26
CA SER A 26 -15.52 -42.62 -19.47
C SER A 26 -16.57 -43.19 -18.49
N PRO A 27 -17.88 -43.01 -18.79
CA PRO A 27 -18.97 -43.52 -17.96
C PRO A 27 -19.17 -45.05 -18.04
N SER A 28 -18.19 -45.79 -18.57
CA SER A 28 -18.22 -47.25 -18.64
C SER A 28 -18.30 -47.89 -17.26
N SER A 29 -18.96 -49.05 -17.13
CA SER A 29 -18.99 -49.82 -15.88
C SER A 29 -17.63 -50.41 -15.51
N ALA A 30 -16.72 -50.57 -16.48
CA ALA A 30 -15.35 -51.02 -16.24
C ALA A 30 -14.46 -49.81 -15.95
N LYS A 31 -13.91 -49.75 -14.73
CA LYS A 31 -12.95 -48.71 -14.35
C LYS A 31 -11.62 -48.92 -15.05
N SER A 32 -11.01 -47.85 -15.55
CA SER A 32 -9.62 -47.90 -16.05
C SER A 32 -8.65 -48.18 -14.89
N GLU A 33 -7.42 -48.61 -15.22
CA GLU A 33 -6.37 -48.84 -14.24
C GLU A 33 -6.07 -47.56 -13.43
N GLU A 34 -5.99 -46.41 -14.12
CA GLU A 34 -5.78 -45.10 -13.50
C GLU A 34 -6.90 -44.72 -12.55
N GLN A 35 -8.16 -44.99 -12.91
CA GLN A 35 -9.30 -44.71 -12.03
C GLN A 35 -9.24 -45.57 -10.75
N VAL A 36 -8.82 -46.83 -10.86
CA VAL A 36 -8.65 -47.72 -9.70
C VAL A 36 -7.53 -47.21 -8.81
N ASP A 37 -6.40 -46.81 -9.36
CA ASP A 37 -5.26 -46.36 -8.58
C ASP A 37 -5.46 -44.99 -7.94
N LEU A 38 -6.10 -44.03 -8.64
CA LEU A 38 -6.52 -42.77 -8.02
C LEU A 38 -7.49 -43.02 -6.85
N GLN A 39 -8.43 -43.96 -7.01
CA GLN A 39 -9.34 -44.31 -5.93
C GLN A 39 -8.61 -44.94 -4.74
N ARG A 40 -7.60 -45.78 -4.98
CA ARG A 40 -6.74 -46.34 -3.92
C ARG A 40 -5.86 -45.28 -3.26
N ALA A 41 -5.46 -44.23 -3.98
CA ALA A 41 -4.70 -43.11 -3.43
C ALA A 41 -5.57 -42.23 -2.52
N LEU A 42 -6.87 -42.09 -2.82
CA LEU A 42 -7.78 -41.26 -2.04
C LEU A 42 -8.39 -42.00 -0.83
N TYR A 43 -8.71 -43.29 -1.00
CA TYR A 43 -9.41 -44.10 -0.01
C TYR A 43 -8.61 -45.33 0.44
N PHE A 44 -8.87 -45.77 1.67
CA PHE A 44 -8.49 -47.08 2.16
C PHE A 44 -9.73 -47.85 2.66
N MET A 45 -9.65 -49.18 2.71
CA MET A 45 -10.76 -50.02 3.17
C MET A 45 -10.63 -50.31 4.65
N LYS A 46 -11.69 -50.01 5.42
CA LYS A 46 -11.82 -50.35 6.84
C LYS A 46 -13.21 -50.91 7.09
N ASN A 47 -13.28 -52.15 7.60
CA ASN A 47 -14.55 -52.85 7.85
C ASN A 47 -15.52 -52.86 6.65
N GLY A 48 -14.99 -53.05 5.44
CA GLY A 48 -15.77 -53.04 4.19
C GLY A 48 -16.25 -51.65 3.74
N LYS A 49 -15.89 -50.57 4.44
CA LYS A 49 -16.19 -49.18 4.05
C LYS A 49 -14.93 -48.47 3.57
N GLY A 50 -15.07 -47.65 2.54
CA GLY A 50 -14.01 -46.75 2.08
C GLY A 50 -13.91 -45.53 2.99
N GLU A 51 -12.76 -45.30 3.60
CA GLU A 51 -12.45 -44.12 4.39
C GLU A 51 -11.37 -43.29 3.67
N LEU A 52 -11.44 -41.96 3.78
CA LEU A 52 -10.42 -41.07 3.22
C LEU A 52 -9.07 -41.33 3.91
N ARG A 53 -7.99 -41.36 3.13
CA ARG A 53 -6.64 -41.55 3.68
C ARG A 53 -6.15 -40.41 4.57
N LEU A 54 -6.62 -39.19 4.31
CA LEU A 54 -6.27 -38.03 5.11
C LEU A 54 -7.34 -37.77 6.17
N GLN A 55 -6.90 -37.60 7.40
CA GLN A 55 -7.70 -37.10 8.49
C GLN A 55 -7.03 -35.87 9.08
N ASN A 56 -7.78 -34.77 9.13
CA ASN A 56 -7.34 -33.55 9.78
C ASN A 56 -7.87 -33.52 11.22
N GLU A 57 -7.01 -33.20 12.19
CA GLU A 57 -7.38 -33.08 13.60
C GLU A 57 -8.27 -31.86 13.85
N ASN A 58 -8.17 -30.82 13.02
CA ASN A 58 -9.10 -29.72 13.01
C ASN A 58 -10.43 -30.17 12.39
N THR A 59 -11.41 -30.47 13.24
CA THR A 59 -12.70 -31.04 12.83
C THR A 59 -13.43 -30.18 11.79
N PRO A 60 -13.59 -28.85 11.96
CA PRO A 60 -14.20 -28.01 10.92
C PRO A 60 -13.51 -28.12 9.56
N LEU A 61 -12.18 -28.05 9.52
CA LEU A 61 -11.43 -28.17 8.26
C LEU A 61 -11.52 -29.57 7.66
N HIS A 62 -11.55 -30.62 8.50
CA HIS A 62 -11.73 -32.00 8.05
C HIS A 62 -13.10 -32.22 7.40
N GLU A 63 -14.15 -31.70 8.03
CA GLU A 63 -15.52 -31.77 7.50
C GLU A 63 -15.64 -31.00 6.19
N TYR A 64 -14.99 -29.83 6.07
CA TYR A 64 -14.97 -29.07 4.82
C TYR A 64 -14.22 -29.79 3.71
N PHE A 65 -13.07 -30.38 4.01
CA PHE A 65 -12.33 -31.22 3.06
C PHE A 65 -13.16 -32.44 2.60
N LYS A 66 -13.86 -33.11 3.52
CA LYS A 66 -14.80 -34.19 3.21
C LYS A 66 -15.96 -33.71 2.33
N PHE A 67 -16.50 -32.52 2.60
CA PHE A 67 -17.53 -31.91 1.76
C PHE A 67 -17.02 -31.69 0.33
N ILE A 68 -15.80 -31.15 0.17
CA ILE A 68 -15.20 -30.93 -1.16
C ILE A 68 -15.10 -32.22 -1.96
N ILE A 69 -14.66 -33.30 -1.32
CA ILE A 69 -14.43 -34.60 -1.96
C ILE A 69 -15.75 -35.35 -2.20
N THR A 70 -16.57 -35.49 -1.17
CA THR A 70 -17.71 -36.42 -1.17
C THR A 70 -19.07 -35.73 -1.34
N GLY A 71 -19.14 -34.41 -1.20
CA GLY A 71 -20.40 -33.64 -1.15
C GLY A 71 -21.11 -33.70 0.20
N SER A 72 -20.53 -34.33 1.23
CA SER A 72 -21.10 -34.44 2.58
C SER A 72 -20.01 -34.43 3.67
N PRO A 73 -20.28 -33.95 4.90
CA PRO A 73 -21.51 -33.28 5.36
C PRO A 73 -21.69 -31.90 4.69
N GLN A 74 -22.82 -31.22 4.95
CA GLN A 74 -23.01 -29.85 4.46
C GLN A 74 -21.94 -28.92 5.05
N PRO A 75 -21.42 -27.96 4.28
CA PRO A 75 -20.41 -27.03 4.78
C PRO A 75 -21.03 -26.10 5.83
N PRO A 76 -20.22 -25.58 6.78
CA PRO A 76 -20.67 -24.54 7.69
C PRO A 76 -21.09 -23.28 6.92
N ALA A 77 -22.02 -22.51 7.49
CA ALA A 77 -22.52 -21.27 6.89
C ALA A 77 -21.41 -20.23 6.70
N ASP A 78 -20.53 -20.12 7.69
CA ASP A 78 -19.36 -19.26 7.65
C ASP A 78 -18.11 -20.08 7.33
N LYS A 79 -17.39 -19.68 6.28
CA LYS A 79 -16.13 -20.32 5.87
C LYS A 79 -14.95 -19.62 6.54
N ALA A 80 -14.12 -20.38 7.24
CA ALA A 80 -12.82 -19.88 7.69
C ALA A 80 -11.88 -19.72 6.48
N HIS A 81 -10.88 -18.83 6.56
CA HIS A 81 -9.95 -18.58 5.45
C HIS A 81 -9.34 -19.85 4.82
N PRO A 82 -8.85 -20.86 5.57
CA PRO A 82 -8.32 -22.07 4.95
C PRO A 82 -9.38 -22.87 4.15
N MET A 83 -10.67 -22.73 4.46
CA MET A 83 -11.76 -23.31 3.67
C MET A 83 -11.93 -22.59 2.34
N THR A 84 -11.84 -21.25 2.35
CA THR A 84 -11.84 -20.44 1.13
C THR A 84 -10.65 -20.79 0.23
N CYS A 85 -9.45 -20.98 0.80
CA CYS A 85 -8.30 -21.46 0.02
C CYS A 85 -8.56 -22.83 -0.62
N MET A 86 -9.26 -23.75 0.05
CA MET A 86 -9.63 -25.03 -0.56
C MET A 86 -10.61 -24.83 -1.73
N ASP A 87 -11.53 -23.86 -1.66
CA ASP A 87 -12.40 -23.52 -2.80
C ASP A 87 -11.60 -22.99 -3.99
N GLU A 88 -10.61 -22.14 -3.75
CA GLU A 88 -9.71 -21.60 -4.78
C GLU A 88 -8.90 -22.72 -5.44
N VAL A 89 -8.34 -23.63 -4.64
CA VAL A 89 -7.61 -24.81 -5.15
C VAL A 89 -8.54 -25.66 -6.00
N LYS A 90 -9.76 -25.96 -5.54
CA LYS A 90 -10.75 -26.72 -6.31
C LYS A 90 -11.08 -26.03 -7.64
N THR A 91 -11.30 -24.72 -7.60
CA THR A 91 -11.61 -23.92 -8.80
C THR A 91 -10.45 -23.95 -9.78
N PHE A 92 -9.22 -23.75 -9.31
CA PHE A 92 -8.01 -23.83 -10.11
C PHE A 92 -7.88 -25.20 -10.80
N ILE A 93 -8.05 -26.29 -10.06
CA ILE A 93 -7.95 -27.66 -10.60
C ILE A 93 -9.04 -27.90 -11.65
N ASN A 94 -10.28 -27.51 -11.36
CA ASN A 94 -11.40 -27.62 -12.31
C ASN A 94 -11.11 -26.89 -13.62
N THR A 95 -10.64 -25.64 -13.52
CA THR A 95 -10.28 -24.84 -14.70
C THR A 95 -9.13 -25.48 -15.47
N LYS A 96 -8.13 -26.04 -14.78
CA LYS A 96 -6.99 -26.71 -15.42
C LYS A 96 -7.39 -27.95 -16.22
N PHE A 97 -8.38 -28.72 -15.75
CA PHE A 97 -8.80 -29.97 -16.39
C PHE A 97 -10.04 -29.85 -17.29
N ALA A 98 -10.73 -28.70 -17.29
CA ALA A 98 -11.97 -28.50 -18.04
C ALA A 98 -11.86 -28.83 -19.54
N SER A 99 -10.74 -28.45 -20.16
CA SER A 99 -10.48 -28.66 -21.60
C SER A 99 -9.67 -29.91 -21.92
N SER A 100 -9.20 -30.67 -20.92
CA SER A 100 -8.34 -31.83 -21.15
C SER A 100 -9.09 -33.00 -21.78
N SER A 101 -8.47 -33.65 -22.76
CA SER A 101 -8.90 -34.93 -23.32
C SER A 101 -8.75 -36.07 -22.31
N GLN A 102 -9.37 -37.22 -22.59
CA GLN A 102 -9.25 -38.39 -21.72
C GLN A 102 -7.80 -38.88 -21.62
N SER A 103 -7.07 -38.93 -22.74
CA SER A 103 -5.68 -39.38 -22.77
C SER A 103 -4.75 -38.46 -21.96
N GLU A 104 -4.97 -37.14 -22.01
CA GLU A 104 -4.22 -36.19 -21.19
C GLU A 104 -4.48 -36.41 -19.69
N LEU A 105 -5.73 -36.63 -19.28
CA LEU A 105 -6.08 -36.89 -17.89
C LEU A 105 -5.46 -38.21 -17.37
N GLU A 106 -5.46 -39.25 -18.20
CA GLU A 106 -4.79 -40.53 -17.91
C GLU A 106 -3.27 -40.34 -17.78
N GLU A 107 -2.65 -39.51 -18.62
CA GLU A 107 -1.24 -39.15 -18.48
C GLU A 107 -0.96 -38.38 -17.19
N TYR A 108 -1.79 -37.39 -16.83
CA TYR A 108 -1.69 -36.69 -15.55
C TYR A 108 -1.77 -37.66 -14.37
N ALA A 109 -2.71 -38.60 -14.39
CA ALA A 109 -2.84 -39.63 -13.36
C ALA A 109 -1.57 -40.50 -13.25
N ARG A 110 -1.06 -41.01 -14.38
CA ARG A 110 0.18 -41.80 -14.42
C ARG A 110 1.38 -41.02 -13.90
N ARG A 111 1.51 -39.74 -14.26
CA ARG A 111 2.58 -38.85 -13.76
C ARG A 111 2.44 -38.60 -12.26
N LEU A 112 1.24 -38.27 -11.79
CA LEU A 112 0.96 -37.98 -10.39
C LEU A 112 1.27 -39.20 -9.50
N LEU A 113 0.82 -40.38 -9.91
CA LEU A 113 0.99 -41.62 -9.13
C LEU A 113 2.39 -42.21 -9.27
N GLY A 114 3.02 -42.11 -10.44
CA GLY A 114 4.31 -42.75 -10.72
C GLY A 114 5.55 -41.90 -10.43
N LYS A 115 5.45 -40.57 -10.62
CA LYS A 115 6.61 -39.65 -10.52
C LYS A 115 6.64 -38.84 -9.22
N THR A 116 5.53 -38.72 -8.49
CA THR A 116 5.54 -38.05 -7.18
C THR A 116 6.36 -38.85 -6.17
N ARG A 117 7.21 -38.17 -5.40
CA ARG A 117 8.07 -38.78 -4.37
C ARG A 117 7.80 -38.14 -3.03
N PHE A 118 7.67 -38.98 -2.01
CA PHE A 118 7.56 -38.57 -0.62
C PHE A 118 8.92 -38.73 0.04
N VAL A 119 9.44 -37.66 0.62
CA VAL A 119 10.65 -37.69 1.44
C VAL A 119 10.20 -37.71 2.90
N ARG A 120 10.37 -38.86 3.55
CA ARG A 120 10.12 -39.00 4.99
C ARG A 120 11.44 -38.78 5.72
N ILE A 121 11.46 -37.80 6.60
CA ILE A 121 12.60 -37.49 7.46
C ILE A 121 12.20 -37.87 8.88
N GLU A 122 12.91 -38.83 9.46
CA GLU A 122 12.76 -39.23 10.86
C GLU A 122 13.83 -38.50 11.66
N LEU A 123 13.42 -37.84 12.73
CA LEU A 123 14.30 -37.06 13.60
C LEU A 123 14.36 -37.75 14.96
N ASP A 124 15.58 -38.05 15.43
CA ASP A 124 15.82 -38.60 16.76
C ASP A 124 16.05 -37.47 17.78
N GLU A 125 17.24 -36.86 17.77
CA GLU A 125 17.65 -35.85 18.76
C GLU A 125 17.57 -34.40 18.27
N VAL A 126 17.35 -34.20 16.97
CA VAL A 126 17.30 -32.86 16.36
C VAL A 126 15.93 -32.23 16.60
N ASN A 127 15.93 -30.96 17.03
CA ASN A 127 14.69 -30.20 17.22
C ASN A 127 13.92 -30.10 15.88
N LYS A 128 12.64 -30.50 15.91
CA LYS A 128 11.79 -30.57 14.71
C LYS A 128 11.62 -29.22 14.01
N GLN A 129 11.59 -28.11 14.74
CA GLN A 129 11.47 -26.77 14.15
C GLN A 129 12.76 -26.35 13.43
N LEU A 130 13.94 -26.62 13.99
CA LEU A 130 15.22 -26.36 13.31
C LEU A 130 15.34 -27.16 12.02
N ALA A 131 14.99 -28.45 12.06
CA ALA A 131 14.98 -29.29 10.86
C ALA A 131 13.99 -28.73 9.83
N PHE A 132 12.79 -28.34 10.25
CA PHE A 132 11.78 -27.76 9.38
C PHE A 132 12.24 -26.46 8.70
N ASP A 133 12.83 -25.53 9.44
CA ASP A 133 13.32 -24.26 8.88
C ASP A 133 14.48 -24.48 7.89
N ALA A 134 15.39 -25.42 8.18
CA ALA A 134 16.50 -25.77 7.29
C ALA A 134 16.02 -26.45 5.99
N ILE A 135 14.93 -27.22 6.04
CA ILE A 135 14.35 -27.86 4.85
C ILE A 135 13.58 -26.85 4.00
N ASN A 136 12.85 -25.93 4.62
CA ASN A 136 12.04 -24.94 3.91
C ASN A 136 12.85 -23.80 3.26
N SER A 137 14.13 -23.66 3.59
CA SER A 137 15.01 -22.70 2.92
C SER A 137 15.28 -23.01 1.45
N ARG A 138 14.90 -24.20 0.95
CA ARG A 138 15.12 -24.66 -0.43
C ARG A 138 13.84 -24.64 -1.31
N GLY A 139 12.72 -24.14 -0.79
CA GLY A 139 11.43 -24.05 -1.50
C GLY A 139 10.82 -22.65 -1.44
N LEU A 140 9.48 -22.55 -1.56
CA LEU A 140 8.75 -21.29 -1.31
C LEU A 140 9.05 -20.84 0.14
N PRO A 141 9.71 -19.70 0.36
CA PRO A 141 10.21 -19.33 1.67
C PRO A 141 9.06 -19.04 2.63
N LEU A 142 9.19 -19.39 3.91
CA LEU A 142 8.21 -18.99 4.94
C LEU A 142 8.17 -17.46 5.07
N SER A 143 7.02 -16.90 5.49
CA SER A 143 6.97 -15.49 5.92
C SER A 143 7.85 -15.31 7.15
N GLU A 144 8.37 -14.10 7.37
CA GLU A 144 9.15 -13.77 8.55
C GLU A 144 8.34 -14.00 9.83
N PHE A 145 7.02 -13.77 9.77
CA PHE A 145 6.13 -14.03 10.89
C PHE A 145 6.02 -15.52 11.20
N ASP A 146 5.93 -16.36 10.17
CA ASP A 146 5.97 -17.82 10.31
C ASP A 146 7.28 -18.32 10.90
N LYS A 147 8.42 -17.82 10.43
CA LYS A 147 9.75 -18.17 10.96
C LYS A 147 9.85 -17.80 12.44
N ILE A 148 9.40 -16.61 12.82
CA ILE A 148 9.38 -16.16 14.22
C ILE A 148 8.46 -17.04 15.08
N LYS A 149 7.29 -17.44 14.58
CA LYS A 149 6.40 -18.40 15.26
C LYS A 149 7.09 -19.74 15.46
N ASN A 150 7.75 -20.30 14.44
CA ASN A 150 8.49 -21.56 14.54
C ASN A 150 9.61 -21.46 15.58
N PHE A 151 10.38 -20.36 15.56
CA PHE A 151 11.40 -20.08 16.56
C PHE A 151 10.82 -20.02 17.98
N CYS A 152 9.71 -19.31 18.19
CA CYS A 152 9.04 -19.24 19.50
C CYS A 152 8.58 -20.64 19.97
N MET A 153 8.06 -21.46 19.07
CA MET A 153 7.70 -22.86 19.37
C MET A 153 8.92 -23.72 19.73
N MET A 154 10.10 -23.44 19.15
CA MET A 154 11.36 -24.11 19.49
C MET A 154 11.84 -23.74 20.89
N VAL A 155 11.82 -22.45 21.25
CA VAL A 155 12.14 -21.99 22.61
C VAL A 155 11.25 -22.67 23.65
N GLY A 156 10.03 -23.03 23.23
CA GLY A 156 9.26 -24.11 23.84
C GLY A 156 8.36 -23.67 24.99
N GLU A 157 7.45 -24.58 25.35
CA GLU A 157 6.47 -24.40 26.42
C GLU A 157 7.12 -24.08 27.77
N LYS A 158 8.37 -24.49 28.04
CA LYS A 158 9.03 -24.20 29.32
C LYS A 158 9.21 -22.71 29.61
N VAL A 159 9.38 -21.90 28.56
CA VAL A 159 9.58 -20.44 28.67
C VAL A 159 8.30 -19.68 28.40
N LEU A 160 7.50 -20.15 27.42
CA LEU A 160 6.31 -19.44 26.96
C LEU A 160 5.02 -19.94 27.60
N SER A 161 5.01 -21.03 28.38
CA SER A 161 3.79 -21.49 29.07
C SER A 161 3.26 -20.42 30.05
N PRO A 162 1.95 -20.14 30.06
CA PRO A 162 0.87 -20.90 29.39
C PRO A 162 0.46 -20.36 28.01
N LEU A 163 1.30 -19.56 27.35
CA LEU A 163 0.96 -18.93 26.07
C LEU A 163 0.89 -19.94 24.93
N ASP A 164 -0.28 -19.98 24.28
CA ASP A 164 -0.50 -20.73 23.05
C ASP A 164 -0.01 -19.90 21.85
N VAL A 165 1.28 -20.06 21.52
CA VAL A 165 1.95 -19.37 20.42
C VAL A 165 1.22 -19.60 19.08
N PRO A 166 0.89 -20.84 18.67
CA PRO A 166 0.15 -21.08 17.44
C PRO A 166 -1.20 -20.36 17.39
N LYS A 167 -1.94 -20.32 18.51
CA LYS A 167 -3.23 -19.63 18.59
C LYS A 167 -3.10 -18.12 18.45
N ASN A 168 -2.08 -17.50 19.05
CA ASN A 168 -1.86 -16.07 18.89
C ASN A 168 -1.45 -15.70 17.47
N TRP A 169 -0.56 -16.48 16.86
CA TRP A 169 -0.22 -16.35 15.44
C TRP A 169 -1.46 -16.49 14.55
N TYR A 170 -2.27 -17.53 14.77
CA TYR A 170 -3.49 -17.77 14.00
C TYR A 170 -4.54 -16.65 14.13
N LYS A 171 -4.75 -16.13 15.36
CA LYS A 171 -5.62 -14.96 15.57
C LYS A 171 -5.12 -13.72 14.83
N SER A 172 -3.81 -13.56 14.72
CA SER A 172 -3.20 -12.43 14.01
C SER A 172 -3.44 -12.53 12.50
N LEU A 173 -3.31 -13.73 11.93
CA LEU A 173 -3.67 -13.97 10.53
C LEU A 173 -5.14 -13.70 10.24
N ASN A 174 -6.04 -14.24 11.07
CA ASN A 174 -7.47 -13.99 10.91
C ASN A 174 -7.80 -12.49 10.95
N ALA A 175 -7.10 -11.70 11.76
CA ALA A 175 -7.29 -10.26 11.79
C ALA A 175 -6.96 -9.57 10.44
N PHE A 176 -5.96 -10.06 9.70
CA PHE A 176 -5.66 -9.57 8.35
C PHE A 176 -6.72 -9.99 7.34
N GLU A 177 -7.17 -11.25 7.41
CA GLU A 177 -8.20 -11.81 6.55
C GLU A 177 -9.56 -11.11 6.72
N ASP A 178 -9.96 -10.84 7.97
CA ASP A 178 -11.21 -10.14 8.29
C ASP A 178 -11.30 -8.73 7.67
N GLN A 179 -10.14 -8.14 7.34
CA GLN A 179 -10.03 -6.84 6.68
C GLN A 179 -9.65 -6.93 5.20
N ALA A 180 -9.59 -8.14 4.62
CA ALA A 180 -9.17 -8.42 3.25
C ALA A 180 -7.76 -7.88 2.92
N VAL A 181 -6.85 -7.88 3.89
CA VAL A 181 -5.44 -7.45 3.72
C VAL A 181 -4.45 -8.59 3.95
N GLY A 182 -4.94 -9.83 4.05
CA GLY A 182 -4.14 -11.04 4.20
C GLY A 182 -3.17 -11.24 3.03
N SER A 183 -1.87 -11.28 3.34
CA SER A 183 -0.81 -11.62 2.40
C SER A 183 0.51 -11.79 3.14
N ARG A 184 1.46 -12.52 2.54
CA ARG A 184 2.83 -12.64 3.05
C ARG A 184 3.51 -11.29 3.22
N GLU A 185 3.28 -10.37 2.28
CA GLU A 185 3.81 -9.00 2.38
C GLU A 185 3.26 -8.27 3.60
N THR A 186 1.96 -8.42 3.89
CA THR A 186 1.34 -7.89 5.11
C THR A 186 1.95 -8.50 6.36
N GLU A 187 2.09 -9.83 6.41
CA GLU A 187 2.65 -10.54 7.56
C GLU A 187 4.08 -10.09 7.87
N ASP A 188 4.95 -10.04 6.86
CA ASP A 188 6.34 -9.64 7.02
C ASP A 188 6.48 -8.18 7.44
N SER A 189 5.72 -7.28 6.79
CA SER A 189 5.71 -5.86 7.14
C SER A 189 5.19 -5.64 8.57
N PHE A 190 4.13 -6.37 8.96
CA PHE A 190 3.56 -6.32 10.30
C PHE A 190 4.59 -6.72 11.37
N ILE A 191 5.22 -7.89 11.22
CA ILE A 191 6.11 -8.39 12.27
C ILE A 191 7.39 -7.55 12.36
N THR A 192 7.86 -7.01 11.21
CA THR A 192 8.99 -6.08 11.16
C THR A 192 8.67 -4.77 11.86
N ASP A 193 7.54 -4.14 11.53
CA ASP A 193 7.12 -2.88 12.15
C ASP A 193 6.88 -3.09 13.65
N PHE A 194 6.19 -4.16 14.05
CA PHE A 194 5.89 -4.39 15.45
C PHE A 194 7.17 -4.67 16.25
N TYR A 195 8.09 -5.50 15.75
CA TYR A 195 9.34 -5.74 16.48
C TYR A 195 10.25 -4.51 16.51
N SER A 196 10.23 -3.68 15.46
CA SER A 196 10.90 -2.37 15.44
C SER A 196 10.39 -1.46 16.55
N ILE A 197 9.06 -1.37 16.70
CA ILE A 197 8.41 -0.62 17.80
C ILE A 197 8.77 -1.25 19.14
N PHE A 198 8.68 -2.57 19.27
CA PHE A 198 8.93 -3.28 20.52
C PHE A 198 10.35 -3.05 21.06
N LEU A 199 11.36 -3.02 20.18
CA LEU A 199 12.76 -2.75 20.55
C LEU A 199 13.15 -1.27 20.54
N ASN A 200 12.28 -0.39 20.03
CA ASN A 200 12.61 0.99 19.70
C ASN A 200 13.82 1.10 18.75
N GLN A 201 13.80 0.33 17.66
CA GLN A 201 14.88 0.25 16.68
C GLN A 201 14.33 0.13 15.27
N ASN A 202 14.93 0.80 14.29
CA ASN A 202 14.54 0.68 12.89
C ASN A 202 15.12 -0.60 12.27
N LEU A 203 14.27 -1.58 11.99
CA LEU A 203 14.68 -2.86 11.44
C LEU A 203 14.41 -2.97 9.94
N GLN A 204 15.24 -3.78 9.28
CA GLN A 204 15.00 -4.22 7.91
C GLN A 204 14.18 -5.51 7.91
N LYS A 205 13.24 -5.61 6.96
CA LYS A 205 12.33 -6.76 6.83
C LYS A 205 13.06 -8.09 6.72
N SER A 206 14.14 -8.14 5.94
CA SER A 206 14.93 -9.36 5.72
C SER A 206 15.69 -9.86 6.95
N ASN A 207 15.81 -9.07 8.02
CA ASN A 207 16.64 -9.38 9.18
C ASN A 207 15.84 -9.59 10.47
N VAL A 208 14.52 -9.37 10.47
CA VAL A 208 13.71 -9.40 11.69
C VAL A 208 13.77 -10.77 12.38
N HIS A 209 13.63 -11.88 11.64
CA HIS A 209 13.73 -13.22 12.21
C HIS A 209 15.10 -13.49 12.85
N ASN A 210 16.19 -13.08 12.17
CA ASN A 210 17.54 -13.28 12.67
C ASN A 210 17.77 -12.53 13.99
N LEU A 211 17.29 -11.29 14.10
CA LEU A 211 17.41 -10.49 15.32
C LEU A 211 16.58 -11.04 16.48
N VAL A 212 15.37 -11.53 16.21
CA VAL A 212 14.58 -12.26 17.22
C VAL A 212 15.34 -13.49 17.69
N SER A 213 15.82 -14.30 16.74
CA SER A 213 16.56 -15.52 17.04
C SER A 213 17.81 -15.23 17.87
N GLN A 214 18.67 -14.32 17.42
CA GLN A 214 19.90 -13.95 18.14
C GLN A 214 19.63 -13.45 19.57
N LYS A 215 18.56 -12.67 19.79
CA LYS A 215 18.24 -12.14 21.12
C LYS A 215 17.82 -13.23 22.11
N TYR A 216 17.06 -14.22 21.64
CA TYR A 216 16.36 -15.18 22.49
C TYR A 216 16.86 -16.63 22.38
N PHE A 217 17.80 -16.94 21.47
CA PHE A 217 18.28 -18.32 21.24
C PHE A 217 18.83 -18.99 22.51
N ASP A 218 19.52 -18.22 23.36
CA ASP A 218 20.10 -18.73 24.60
C ASP A 218 19.05 -19.28 25.59
N LEU A 219 17.79 -18.84 25.48
CA LEU A 219 16.68 -19.32 26.32
C LEU A 219 16.40 -20.82 26.17
N ILE A 220 16.82 -21.43 25.05
CA ILE A 220 16.67 -22.88 24.83
C ILE A 220 17.45 -23.68 25.88
N LYS A 221 18.60 -23.16 26.34
CA LYS A 221 19.50 -23.84 27.27
C LYS A 221 19.55 -23.17 28.65
N ASN A 222 19.47 -21.84 28.67
CA ASN A 222 19.71 -21.02 29.85
C ASN A 222 18.48 -20.16 30.14
N PRO A 223 17.71 -20.47 31.21
CA PRO A 223 16.61 -19.61 31.65
C PRO A 223 17.10 -18.19 31.98
N ASP A 224 16.35 -17.18 31.53
CA ASP A 224 16.60 -15.76 31.82
C ASP A 224 15.25 -15.06 31.99
N PRO A 225 14.79 -14.83 33.24
CA PRO A 225 13.46 -14.28 33.51
C PRO A 225 13.16 -12.95 32.79
N THR A 226 14.20 -12.15 32.50
CA THR A 226 14.04 -10.86 31.81
C THR A 226 13.76 -11.08 30.33
N LYS A 227 14.55 -11.95 29.68
CA LYS A 227 14.35 -12.30 28.27
C LYS A 227 13.07 -13.11 28.07
N GLU A 228 12.73 -14.01 29.00
CA GLU A 228 11.48 -14.78 28.99
C GLU A 228 10.27 -13.86 29.03
N LYS A 229 10.23 -12.92 29.99
CA LYS A 229 9.17 -11.91 30.07
C LYS A 229 9.10 -11.06 28.82
N SER A 230 10.26 -10.59 28.32
CA SER A 230 10.32 -9.81 27.08
C SER A 230 9.75 -10.57 25.87
N LEU A 231 10.05 -11.86 25.72
CA LEU A 231 9.52 -12.67 24.63
C LEU A 231 8.01 -12.93 24.82
N LEU A 232 7.58 -13.21 26.05
CA LEU A 232 6.17 -13.39 26.39
C LEU A 232 5.36 -12.12 26.07
N ASP A 233 5.84 -10.95 26.47
CA ASP A 233 5.21 -9.66 26.18
C ASP A 233 5.12 -9.42 24.67
N PHE A 234 6.17 -9.76 23.91
CA PHE A 234 6.17 -9.65 22.46
C PHE A 234 5.11 -10.56 21.80
N VAL A 235 5.10 -11.85 22.13
CA VAL A 235 4.19 -12.85 21.51
C VAL A 235 2.75 -12.67 21.97
N SER A 236 2.52 -12.26 23.22
CA SER A 236 1.17 -12.05 23.75
C SER A 236 0.43 -10.90 23.06
N ASN A 237 1.16 -9.91 22.54
CA ASN A 237 0.61 -8.73 21.86
C ASN A 237 0.35 -8.92 20.36
N TRP A 238 0.79 -10.01 19.72
CA TRP A 238 0.56 -10.21 18.27
C TRP A 238 -0.90 -10.01 17.84
N PRO A 239 -1.91 -10.62 18.50
CA PRO A 239 -3.29 -10.52 18.01
C PRO A 239 -3.86 -9.09 18.05
N ILE A 240 -3.57 -8.35 19.12
CA ILE A 240 -4.14 -7.00 19.31
C ILE A 240 -3.46 -5.96 18.40
N VAL A 241 -2.14 -6.10 18.20
CA VAL A 241 -1.40 -5.25 17.26
C VAL A 241 -1.77 -5.60 15.82
N ALA A 242 -1.88 -6.89 15.48
CA ALA A 242 -2.30 -7.34 14.15
C ALA A 242 -3.68 -6.80 13.77
N LYS A 243 -4.64 -6.82 14.70
CA LYS A 243 -5.97 -6.22 14.49
C LYS A 243 -5.89 -4.73 14.16
N SER A 244 -5.05 -3.99 14.88
CA SER A 244 -4.85 -2.56 14.63
C SER A 244 -4.11 -2.29 13.32
N TYR A 245 -3.12 -3.12 13.01
CA TYR A 245 -2.37 -3.07 11.76
C TYR A 245 -3.27 -3.33 10.55
N ALA A 246 -4.10 -4.38 10.61
CA ALA A 246 -5.08 -4.73 9.59
C ALA A 246 -6.05 -3.57 9.33
N TYR A 247 -6.56 -2.97 10.41
CA TYR A 247 -7.46 -1.83 10.34
C TYR A 247 -6.85 -0.64 9.60
N ILE A 248 -5.63 -0.25 9.96
CA ILE A 248 -4.92 0.88 9.31
C ILE A 248 -4.60 0.58 7.84
N LYS A 249 -4.28 -0.67 7.50
CA LYS A 249 -3.96 -1.08 6.13
C LYS A 249 -5.19 -1.19 5.23
N SER A 250 -6.39 -1.39 5.79
CA SER A 250 -7.60 -1.70 5.01
C SER A 250 -8.02 -0.61 4.02
N ASP A 251 -8.49 -1.03 2.84
CA ASP A 251 -8.98 -0.14 1.77
C ASP A 251 -10.25 0.62 2.14
N ARG A 252 -10.95 0.21 3.21
CA ARG A 252 -12.14 0.91 3.75
C ARG A 252 -11.84 2.35 4.15
N ARG A 253 -10.55 2.68 4.33
CA ARG A 253 -10.06 4.02 4.68
C ARG A 253 -9.46 4.78 3.50
N SER A 254 -9.52 4.25 2.27
CA SER A 254 -9.04 4.91 1.04
C SER A 254 -9.60 6.32 0.82
N ASN A 255 -10.78 6.62 1.40
CA ASN A 255 -11.40 7.94 1.38
C ASN A 255 -11.03 8.86 2.56
N GLY A 256 -10.12 8.47 3.46
CA GLY A 256 -9.60 9.36 4.49
C GLY A 256 -8.44 10.21 3.96
N ALA A 257 -8.29 11.44 4.47
CA ALA A 257 -7.28 12.38 3.98
C ALA A 257 -5.84 11.81 4.06
N LEU A 258 -5.49 11.09 5.14
CA LEU A 258 -4.19 10.43 5.26
C LEU A 258 -3.95 9.39 4.16
N TRP A 259 -4.96 8.58 3.81
CA TRP A 259 -4.80 7.54 2.79
C TRP A 259 -4.76 8.13 1.38
N ARG A 260 -5.48 9.23 1.13
CA ARG A 260 -5.34 10.01 -0.11
C ARG A 260 -3.93 10.59 -0.30
N THR A 261 -3.09 10.68 0.73
CA THR A 261 -1.67 11.04 0.49
C THR A 261 -0.89 9.94 -0.27
N ASN A 262 -1.46 8.74 -0.39
CA ASN A 262 -0.80 7.51 -0.85
C ASN A 262 0.47 7.13 -0.08
N LYS A 263 0.73 7.77 1.07
CA LYS A 263 1.89 7.50 1.93
C LYS A 263 1.51 7.25 3.40
N PRO A 264 0.38 6.56 3.74
CA PRO A 264 0.02 6.28 5.13
C PRO A 264 1.07 5.40 5.84
N GLY A 265 1.85 4.64 5.07
CA GLY A 265 2.94 3.79 5.58
C GLY A 265 4.03 4.54 6.36
N VAL A 266 4.23 5.84 6.08
CA VAL A 266 5.25 6.67 6.76
C VAL A 266 4.99 6.77 8.26
N VAL A 267 3.73 6.93 8.63
CA VAL A 267 3.25 7.16 10.01
C VAL A 267 2.58 5.92 10.60
N ARG A 268 2.55 4.81 9.86
CA ARG A 268 1.92 3.55 10.26
C ARG A 268 2.33 3.06 11.65
N PRO A 269 3.62 3.15 12.08
CA PRO A 269 3.99 2.77 13.44
C PRO A 269 3.17 3.50 14.51
N ILE A 270 3.03 4.82 14.39
CA ILE A 270 2.26 5.63 15.32
C ILE A 270 0.76 5.33 15.19
N THR A 271 0.22 5.29 13.98
CA THR A 271 -1.23 5.11 13.79
C THR A 271 -1.71 3.72 14.24
N VAL A 272 -0.90 2.67 14.09
CA VAL A 272 -1.22 1.33 14.60
C VAL A 272 -1.22 1.30 16.13
N MET A 273 -0.22 1.88 16.78
CA MET A 273 -0.17 1.96 18.25
C MET A 273 -1.27 2.88 18.81
N ALA A 274 -1.57 3.96 18.11
CA ALA A 274 -2.65 4.87 18.47
C ALA A 274 -4.02 4.21 18.32
N HIS A 275 -4.26 3.44 17.26
CA HIS A 275 -5.50 2.66 17.12
C HIS A 275 -5.64 1.62 18.23
N MET A 276 -4.55 0.92 18.56
CA MET A 276 -4.54 -0.06 19.64
C MET A 276 -4.96 0.56 20.98
N LYS A 277 -4.50 1.77 21.26
CA LYS A 277 -4.72 2.46 22.55
C LYS A 277 -6.00 3.30 22.59
N TRP A 278 -6.33 3.98 21.50
CA TRP A 278 -7.35 5.04 21.43
C TRP A 278 -8.38 4.85 20.30
N GLY A 279 -8.38 3.73 19.57
CA GLY A 279 -9.09 3.56 18.29
C GLY A 279 -10.60 3.85 18.29
N ASN A 280 -11.27 3.84 19.44
CA ASN A 280 -12.71 4.13 19.57
C ASN A 280 -13.00 5.54 20.12
N THR A 281 -12.05 6.46 20.04
CA THR A 281 -12.15 7.79 20.65
C THR A 281 -11.85 8.90 19.65
N ALA A 282 -12.28 10.13 19.94
CA ALA A 282 -11.92 11.31 19.15
C ALA A 282 -10.40 11.59 19.13
N ASP A 283 -9.67 11.07 20.12
CA ASP A 283 -8.22 11.19 20.20
C ASP A 283 -7.53 10.49 19.02
N PHE A 284 -8.04 9.33 18.59
CA PHE A 284 -7.48 8.63 17.45
C PHE A 284 -7.64 9.44 16.16
N GLU A 285 -8.81 10.03 15.92
CA GLU A 285 -9.03 10.89 14.75
C GLU A 285 -8.15 12.15 14.79
N THR A 286 -7.91 12.70 15.99
CA THR A 286 -6.95 13.81 16.20
C THR A 286 -5.52 13.41 15.81
N ILE A 287 -5.11 12.19 16.15
CA ILE A 287 -3.79 11.65 15.76
C ILE A 287 -3.72 11.41 14.24
N ILE A 288 -4.79 10.90 13.62
CA ILE A 288 -4.84 10.72 12.16
C ILE A 288 -4.75 12.05 11.42
N ASP A 289 -5.43 13.10 11.90
CA ASP A 289 -5.36 14.46 11.33
C ASP A 289 -3.94 15.02 11.36
N VAL A 290 -3.25 14.98 12.52
CA VAL A 290 -1.87 15.48 12.60
C VAL A 290 -0.90 14.63 11.76
N CYS A 291 -1.13 13.32 11.65
CA CYS A 291 -0.35 12.42 10.82
C CYS A 291 -0.48 12.76 9.32
N GLU A 292 -1.68 13.09 8.85
CA GLU A 292 -1.89 13.55 7.47
C GLU A 292 -1.13 14.84 7.20
N LYS A 293 -1.29 15.85 8.08
CA LYS A 293 -0.61 17.14 7.97
C LYS A 293 0.92 16.98 7.97
N TYR A 294 1.44 16.06 8.79
CA TYR A 294 2.85 15.70 8.78
C TYR A 294 3.29 15.16 7.43
N VAL A 295 2.56 14.18 6.88
CA VAL A 295 2.88 13.56 5.59
C VAL A 295 2.83 14.58 4.47
N PHE A 296 1.79 15.41 4.44
CA PHE A 296 1.63 16.46 3.44
C PHE A 296 2.82 17.44 3.47
N ARG A 297 3.13 18.01 4.63
CA ARG A 297 4.20 19.00 4.78
C ARG A 297 5.58 18.41 4.47
N MET A 298 5.92 17.28 5.09
CA MET A 298 7.27 16.70 4.98
C MET A 298 7.55 16.07 3.62
N HIS A 299 6.62 15.29 3.10
CA HIS A 299 6.90 14.41 1.97
C HIS A 299 6.28 14.90 0.67
N LEU A 300 5.10 15.52 0.70
CA LEU A 300 4.41 15.95 -0.51
C LEU A 300 4.86 17.36 -0.94
N VAL A 301 5.09 18.27 0.01
CA VAL A 301 5.53 19.66 -0.28
C VAL A 301 7.05 19.80 -0.18
N MET A 302 7.63 19.46 0.98
CA MET A 302 9.06 19.64 1.20
C MET A 302 9.93 18.60 0.49
N GLY A 303 9.34 17.50 0.02
CA GLY A 303 10.03 16.49 -0.79
C GLY A 303 11.05 15.64 -0.03
N PHE A 304 10.98 15.57 1.31
CA PHE A 304 11.85 14.66 2.06
C PHE A 304 11.55 13.20 1.72
N LYS A 305 12.61 12.37 1.63
CA LYS A 305 12.47 10.91 1.49
C LYS A 305 11.55 10.36 2.58
N ILE A 306 10.76 9.34 2.27
CA ILE A 306 9.83 8.68 3.22
C ILE A 306 10.53 8.07 4.45
N THR A 307 11.85 7.88 4.39
CA THR A 307 12.69 7.40 5.48
C THR A 307 13.10 8.51 6.45
N LYS A 308 12.88 9.78 6.10
CA LYS A 308 13.19 10.92 6.97
C LYS A 308 12.35 10.84 8.25
N CYS A 309 13.02 10.98 9.39
CA CYS A 309 12.44 10.86 10.74
C CYS A 309 11.89 9.46 11.09
N LYS A 310 12.23 8.40 10.35
CA LYS A 310 11.69 7.05 10.60
C LYS A 310 12.01 6.53 12.01
N SER A 311 13.22 6.78 12.51
CA SER A 311 13.63 6.36 13.86
C SER A 311 12.85 7.10 14.94
N GLU A 312 12.61 8.41 14.76
CA GLU A 312 11.81 9.23 15.66
C GLU A 312 10.34 8.79 15.69
N ILE A 313 9.77 8.43 14.53
CA ILE A 313 8.42 7.87 14.42
C ILE A 313 8.31 6.53 15.16
N ILE A 314 9.31 5.65 15.02
CA ILE A 314 9.38 4.38 15.75
C ILE A 314 9.50 4.64 17.25
N GLY A 315 10.29 5.61 17.67
CA GLY A 315 10.43 6.00 19.07
C GLY A 315 9.13 6.49 19.70
N MET A 316 8.40 7.36 19.01
CA MET A 316 7.08 7.79 19.51
C MET A 316 6.08 6.62 19.55
N ALA A 317 6.07 5.76 18.52
CA ALA A 317 5.24 4.56 18.54
C ALA A 317 5.59 3.62 19.72
N HIS A 318 6.87 3.48 20.06
CA HIS A 318 7.32 2.73 21.22
C HIS A 318 6.78 3.32 22.53
N GLU A 319 6.85 4.64 22.71
CA GLU A 319 6.32 5.29 23.92
C GLU A 319 4.79 5.14 24.04
N ILE A 320 4.05 5.15 22.92
CA ILE A 320 2.62 4.83 22.91
C ILE A 320 2.40 3.38 23.34
N PHE A 321 3.14 2.43 22.74
CA PHE A 321 3.06 1.00 23.03
C PHE A 321 3.32 0.70 24.51
N MET A 322 4.36 1.32 25.08
CA MET A 322 4.72 1.17 26.50
C MET A 322 3.76 1.87 27.46
N GLY A 323 2.71 2.53 26.94
CA GLY A 323 1.73 3.24 27.75
C GLY A 323 2.21 4.57 28.32
N LYS A 324 3.39 5.05 27.91
CA LYS A 324 4.07 6.23 28.46
C LYS A 324 3.70 7.55 27.77
N ALA A 325 3.25 7.50 26.51
CA ALA A 325 2.81 8.68 25.77
C ALA A 325 1.30 8.94 25.89
N THR A 326 0.94 10.20 26.07
CA THR A 326 -0.40 10.75 25.91
C THR A 326 -0.64 11.26 24.48
N VAL A 327 -1.88 11.64 24.16
CA VAL A 327 -2.22 12.27 22.87
C VAL A 327 -1.48 13.60 22.71
N GLU A 328 -1.37 14.37 23.79
CA GLU A 328 -0.65 15.64 23.82
C GLU A 328 0.84 15.46 23.52
N ASP A 329 1.46 14.38 24.02
CA ASP A 329 2.86 14.06 23.71
C ASP A 329 3.04 13.76 22.21
N VAL A 330 2.09 13.06 21.58
CA VAL A 330 2.11 12.79 20.14
C VAL A 330 1.97 14.08 19.33
N LEU A 331 1.07 14.98 19.73
CA LEU A 331 0.90 16.29 19.08
C LEU A 331 2.17 17.14 19.20
N ASN A 332 2.77 17.19 20.40
CA ASN A 332 4.01 17.92 20.63
C ASN A 332 5.19 17.33 19.86
N PHE A 333 5.26 16.01 19.72
CA PHE A 333 6.23 15.34 18.87
C PHE A 333 6.14 15.80 17.42
N PHE A 334 4.96 15.77 16.81
CA PHE A 334 4.79 16.24 15.43
C PHE A 334 5.06 17.74 15.30
N CYS A 335 4.65 18.54 16.30
CA CYS A 335 4.96 19.97 16.34
C CYS A 335 6.47 20.23 16.28
N ASN A 336 7.26 19.52 17.07
CA ASN A 336 8.71 19.67 17.11
C ASN A 336 9.37 19.26 15.79
N ILE A 337 8.95 18.15 15.19
CA ILE A 337 9.50 17.70 13.90
C ILE A 337 9.15 18.69 12.78
N LEU A 338 7.89 19.14 12.71
CA LEU A 338 7.44 20.07 11.68
C LEU A 338 8.09 21.45 11.85
N LYS A 339 8.23 21.96 13.06
CA LYS A 339 8.96 23.20 13.33
C LYS A 339 10.40 23.15 12.79
N LYS A 340 11.07 22.00 12.93
CA LYS A 340 12.45 21.81 12.49
C LYS A 340 12.60 21.65 10.98
N HIS A 341 11.72 20.89 10.35
CA HIS A 341 11.94 20.43 8.97
C HIS A 341 10.98 21.02 7.94
N ALA A 342 9.74 21.28 8.33
CA ALA A 342 8.70 21.78 7.43
C ALA A 342 7.85 22.87 8.11
N PRO A 343 8.45 23.97 8.61
CA PRO A 343 7.71 25.05 9.25
C PRO A 343 6.71 25.63 8.26
N MET A 344 5.54 26.03 8.74
CA MET A 344 4.42 26.37 7.85
C MET A 344 4.76 27.54 6.92
N GLN A 345 5.57 28.51 7.36
CA GLN A 345 6.08 29.58 6.50
C GLN A 345 6.82 29.02 5.28
N ARG A 346 7.76 28.09 5.47
CA ARG A 346 8.51 27.46 4.37
C ARG A 346 7.63 26.61 3.46
N VAL A 347 6.61 25.98 4.02
CA VAL A 347 5.59 25.23 3.26
C VAL A 347 4.82 26.18 2.34
N LEU A 348 4.37 27.32 2.86
CA LEU A 348 3.68 28.35 2.07
C LEU A 348 4.60 28.96 1.00
N GLU A 349 5.87 29.25 1.32
CA GLU A 349 6.87 29.69 0.34
C GLU A 349 7.01 28.69 -0.82
N LYS A 350 7.13 27.39 -0.50
CA LYS A 350 7.24 26.31 -1.50
C LYS A 350 5.96 26.15 -2.33
N LEU A 351 4.78 26.27 -1.70
CA LEU A 351 3.49 26.27 -2.40
C LEU A 351 3.37 27.46 -3.36
N SER A 352 3.83 28.63 -2.95
CA SER A 352 3.70 29.89 -3.69
C SER A 352 4.75 30.10 -4.79
N ASN A 353 5.80 29.29 -4.87
CA ASN A 353 6.87 29.49 -5.85
C ASN A 353 6.47 29.01 -7.26
N GLY A 354 7.25 29.37 -8.27
CA GLY A 354 7.04 28.97 -9.67
C GLY A 354 7.52 27.56 -10.04
N GLU A 355 7.97 26.75 -9.09
CA GLU A 355 8.39 25.36 -9.39
C GLU A 355 7.18 24.48 -9.74
N ALA A 356 7.41 23.44 -10.55
CA ALA A 356 6.38 22.48 -10.91
C ALA A 356 5.79 21.76 -9.69
N LYS A 357 4.46 21.84 -9.52
CA LYS A 357 3.70 21.17 -8.45
C LYS A 357 3.22 19.76 -8.82
N TYR A 358 3.63 19.27 -9.99
CA TYR A 358 3.23 17.98 -10.56
C TYR A 358 4.37 17.43 -11.42
N PRO A 359 4.49 16.11 -11.59
CA PRO A 359 5.49 15.54 -12.48
C PRO A 359 5.06 15.75 -13.94
N SER A 360 6.00 16.11 -14.83
CA SER A 360 5.70 16.17 -16.26
C SER A 360 5.51 14.75 -16.83
N PRO A 361 4.41 14.47 -17.56
CA PRO A 361 4.21 13.19 -18.24
C PRO A 361 5.26 12.88 -19.31
N LYS A 362 5.92 13.90 -19.86
CA LYS A 362 6.89 13.80 -20.96
C LYS A 362 8.35 13.69 -20.48
N GLY A 363 8.57 13.55 -19.16
CA GLY A 363 9.90 13.69 -18.55
C GLY A 363 10.38 15.15 -18.51
N GLY A 364 11.47 15.41 -17.79
CA GLY A 364 12.18 16.70 -17.78
C GLY A 364 11.89 17.65 -16.61
N LEU A 365 10.66 17.70 -16.07
CA LEU A 365 10.32 18.51 -14.88
C LEU A 365 10.25 17.63 -13.62
N LYS A 366 11.20 17.83 -12.70
CA LYS A 366 11.17 17.25 -11.34
C LYS A 366 10.17 18.02 -10.47
N GLY A 367 8.87 17.79 -10.68
CA GLY A 367 7.82 18.33 -9.83
C GLY A 367 7.42 17.39 -8.69
N TRP A 368 6.41 17.78 -7.90
CA TRP A 368 5.93 16.96 -6.77
C TRP A 368 5.24 15.71 -7.29
N GLU A 369 5.67 14.51 -6.90
CA GLU A 369 5.12 13.23 -7.41
C GLU A 369 3.58 13.19 -7.39
N SER A 370 2.98 13.47 -6.23
CA SER A 370 1.53 13.44 -6.01
C SER A 370 1.03 14.65 -5.19
N GLY A 371 1.93 15.51 -4.72
CA GLY A 371 1.60 16.60 -3.79
C GLY A 371 0.64 17.63 -4.39
N GLY A 372 0.84 18.05 -5.65
CA GLY A 372 -0.04 19.03 -6.27
C GLY A 372 -1.43 18.47 -6.56
N TYR A 373 -1.52 17.22 -7.01
CA TYR A 373 -2.82 16.57 -7.19
C TYR A 373 -3.58 16.45 -5.86
N TYR A 374 -2.89 15.99 -4.81
CA TYR A 374 -3.47 15.93 -3.47
C TYR A 374 -3.97 17.30 -2.99
N PHE A 375 -3.14 18.34 -3.14
CA PHE A 375 -3.51 19.71 -2.77
C PHE A 375 -4.78 20.18 -3.49
N LEU A 376 -4.79 20.08 -4.82
CA LEU A 376 -5.91 20.55 -5.64
C LEU A 376 -7.18 19.74 -5.37
N TYR A 377 -7.05 18.46 -5.05
CA TYR A 377 -8.18 17.62 -4.67
C TYR A 377 -8.78 18.02 -3.32
N GLU A 378 -7.96 18.28 -2.31
CA GLU A 378 -8.45 18.75 -1.01
C GLU A 378 -9.10 20.14 -1.13
N TYR A 379 -8.59 21.01 -2.02
CA TYR A 379 -9.23 22.28 -2.34
C TYR A 379 -10.58 22.09 -3.04
N GLU A 380 -10.65 21.17 -4.00
CA GLU A 380 -11.90 20.80 -4.67
C GLU A 380 -12.93 20.26 -3.68
N LEU A 381 -12.53 19.43 -2.71
CA LEU A 381 -13.40 18.97 -1.62
C LEU A 381 -13.89 20.12 -0.73
N HIS A 382 -13.06 21.13 -0.49
CA HIS A 382 -13.42 22.31 0.31
C HIS A 382 -14.51 23.16 -0.37
N LEU A 383 -14.47 23.28 -1.69
CA LEU A 383 -15.47 24.02 -2.47
C LEU A 383 -16.71 23.19 -2.81
N SER A 384 -16.54 21.88 -2.94
CA SER A 384 -17.62 20.98 -3.37
C SER A 384 -18.75 20.93 -2.36
N ASN A 385 -19.97 20.96 -2.86
CA ASN A 385 -21.16 20.61 -2.10
C ASN A 385 -21.78 19.38 -2.78
N PRO A 386 -21.71 18.17 -2.18
CA PRO A 386 -22.18 16.94 -2.81
C PRO A 386 -23.64 16.96 -3.27
N SER A 387 -24.47 17.86 -2.74
CA SER A 387 -25.87 18.04 -3.17
C SER A 387 -26.02 18.81 -4.49
N THR A 388 -24.98 19.52 -4.94
CA THR A 388 -25.03 20.36 -6.15
C THR A 388 -23.91 20.05 -7.15
N ILE A 389 -22.69 19.80 -6.66
CA ILE A 389 -21.50 19.51 -7.47
C ILE A 389 -20.68 18.47 -6.70
N ALA A 390 -20.64 17.25 -7.22
CA ALA A 390 -19.80 16.20 -6.65
C ALA A 390 -18.33 16.43 -7.05
N PRO A 391 -17.37 16.20 -6.15
CA PRO A 391 -15.97 16.24 -6.50
C PRO A 391 -15.61 15.11 -7.49
N PRO A 392 -14.54 15.26 -8.27
CA PRO A 392 -14.04 14.18 -9.11
C PRO A 392 -13.67 12.95 -8.27
N GLN A 393 -13.64 11.78 -8.91
CA GLN A 393 -13.21 10.56 -8.23
C GLN A 393 -11.72 10.65 -7.90
N TRP A 394 -11.36 10.35 -6.64
CA TRP A 394 -9.96 10.29 -6.23
C TRP A 394 -9.19 9.26 -7.06
N ASN A 395 -8.07 9.68 -7.65
CA ASN A 395 -7.17 8.81 -8.41
C ASN A 395 -5.85 8.60 -7.64
N PRO A 396 -5.62 7.42 -7.03
CA PRO A 396 -4.43 7.16 -6.23
C PRO A 396 -3.14 7.13 -7.05
N THR A 397 -3.19 7.04 -8.38
CA THR A 397 -1.98 7.09 -9.21
C THR A 397 -1.44 8.51 -9.41
N GLY A 398 -2.21 9.54 -9.02
CA GLY A 398 -1.86 10.95 -9.27
C GLY A 398 -1.91 11.35 -10.74
N LYS A 399 -2.28 10.44 -11.66
CA LYS A 399 -2.42 10.69 -13.11
C LYS A 399 -3.74 11.35 -13.45
N HIS A 400 -4.12 12.35 -12.68
CA HIS A 400 -5.29 13.16 -12.99
C HIS A 400 -4.88 14.32 -13.89
N PRO A 401 -5.65 14.67 -14.93
CA PRO A 401 -5.44 15.91 -15.67
C PRO A 401 -5.50 17.10 -14.72
N ILE A 402 -4.46 17.93 -14.80
CA ILE A 402 -4.39 19.24 -14.17
C ILE A 402 -4.55 20.26 -15.28
N GLU A 403 -5.53 21.14 -15.14
CA GLU A 403 -5.76 22.24 -16.06
C GLU A 403 -4.79 23.38 -15.80
N HIS A 404 -4.20 23.85 -16.89
CA HIS A 404 -3.36 25.04 -16.94
C HIS A 404 -4.19 26.18 -17.49
N ILE A 405 -4.62 27.11 -16.62
CA ILE A 405 -5.51 28.20 -17.02
C ILE A 405 -4.80 29.07 -18.07
N LEU A 406 -3.62 29.62 -17.75
CA LEU A 406 -2.57 29.97 -18.71
C LEU A 406 -1.98 28.65 -19.24
N PRO A 407 -2.18 28.30 -20.53
CA PRO A 407 -1.77 27.01 -21.07
C PRO A 407 -0.26 26.86 -21.19
N GLN A 408 0.22 25.62 -21.18
CA GLN A 408 1.64 25.33 -21.47
C GLN A 408 2.04 25.81 -22.88
N THR A 409 1.18 25.57 -23.87
CA THR A 409 1.33 26.07 -25.24
C THR A 409 0.56 27.39 -25.42
N HIS A 410 1.02 28.44 -24.74
CA HIS A 410 0.39 29.76 -24.77
C HIS A 410 0.81 30.62 -25.98
N ARG A 411 1.96 30.35 -26.59
CA ARG A 411 2.44 31.04 -27.80
C ARG A 411 1.67 30.59 -29.05
N GLY A 412 1.44 31.51 -29.97
CA GLY A 412 0.61 31.32 -31.16
C GLY A 412 -0.89 31.58 -30.95
N VAL A 413 -1.29 32.02 -29.76
CA VAL A 413 -2.68 32.42 -29.43
C VAL A 413 -2.68 33.89 -29.06
N HIS A 414 -3.32 34.73 -29.88
CA HIS A 414 -3.31 36.19 -29.74
C HIS A 414 -3.71 36.69 -28.34
N TYR A 415 -4.69 36.05 -27.71
CA TYR A 415 -5.11 36.41 -26.35
C TYR A 415 -3.97 36.29 -25.35
N TRP A 416 -3.29 35.14 -25.32
CA TRP A 416 -2.20 34.89 -24.39
C TRP A 416 -0.99 35.76 -24.69
N GLU A 417 -0.65 36.01 -25.95
CA GLU A 417 0.44 36.92 -26.32
C GLU A 417 0.17 38.38 -25.94
N LYS A 418 -1.10 38.81 -26.01
CA LYS A 418 -1.50 40.15 -25.59
C LYS A 418 -1.41 40.34 -24.07
N HIS A 419 -1.88 39.37 -23.30
CA HIS A 419 -1.97 39.46 -21.84
C HIS A 419 -0.72 38.98 -21.10
N TRP A 420 0.11 38.16 -21.77
CA TRP A 420 1.39 37.63 -21.31
C TRP A 420 2.47 37.87 -22.39
N SER A 421 2.75 39.15 -22.62
CA SER A 421 3.67 39.59 -23.68
C SER A 421 5.12 39.17 -23.46
N ASP A 422 5.56 39.07 -22.21
CA ASP A 422 6.88 38.52 -21.84
C ASP A 422 6.76 37.01 -21.57
N GLU A 423 7.49 36.20 -22.34
CA GLU A 423 7.55 34.74 -22.19
C GLU A 423 8.19 34.28 -20.91
N ARG A 424 9.21 34.99 -20.44
CA ARG A 424 9.86 34.63 -19.18
C ARG A 424 8.93 34.90 -18.00
N GLU A 425 8.14 35.97 -18.07
CA GLU A 425 7.08 36.22 -17.07
C GLU A 425 6.05 35.10 -17.13
N ALA A 426 5.50 34.78 -18.31
CA ALA A 426 4.51 33.71 -18.49
C ALA A 426 5.00 32.36 -17.93
N ASP A 427 6.21 31.95 -18.28
CA ASP A 427 6.81 30.68 -17.83
C ASP A 427 6.98 30.63 -16.31
N SER A 428 7.31 31.76 -15.66
CA SER A 428 7.43 31.83 -14.20
C SER A 428 6.10 31.71 -13.46
N TYR A 429 4.97 31.93 -14.15
CA TYR A 429 3.61 31.79 -13.60
C TYR A 429 2.92 30.48 -13.99
N LEU A 430 3.41 29.81 -15.03
CA LEU A 430 2.80 28.61 -15.61
C LEU A 430 2.51 27.52 -14.58
N HIS A 431 3.43 27.32 -13.63
CA HIS A 431 3.39 26.23 -12.66
C HIS A 431 2.93 26.64 -11.26
N ARG A 432 2.55 27.91 -11.06
CA ARG A 432 2.06 28.41 -9.76
C ARG A 432 0.68 27.83 -9.48
N LEU A 433 0.36 27.56 -8.21
CA LEU A 433 -0.92 26.95 -7.81
C LEU A 433 -2.14 27.74 -8.31
N GLY A 434 -2.05 29.08 -8.27
CA GLY A 434 -3.07 29.99 -8.76
C GLY A 434 -3.39 29.79 -10.24
N ASN A 435 -2.50 29.18 -11.04
CA ASN A 435 -2.73 28.85 -12.44
C ASN A 435 -3.23 27.41 -12.67
N LEU A 436 -3.37 26.60 -11.62
CA LEU A 436 -3.71 25.18 -11.71
C LEU A 436 -5.09 24.87 -11.14
N ALA A 437 -5.85 24.01 -11.83
CA ALA A 437 -7.12 23.47 -11.35
C ALA A 437 -7.25 21.98 -11.69
N LEU A 438 -8.13 21.25 -11.00
CA LEU A 438 -8.57 19.94 -11.49
C LEU A 438 -9.67 20.13 -12.53
N THR A 439 -9.64 19.33 -13.58
CA THR A 439 -10.81 19.08 -14.44
C THR A 439 -11.48 17.79 -14.01
N ASN A 440 -12.66 17.47 -14.55
CA ASN A 440 -13.30 16.18 -14.24
C ASN A 440 -12.61 14.98 -14.90
N ASP A 441 -12.12 15.14 -16.12
CA ASP A 441 -11.44 14.08 -16.87
C ASP A 441 -10.51 14.66 -17.95
N GLY A 442 -9.79 13.75 -18.63
CA GLY A 442 -8.80 14.13 -19.64
C GLY A 442 -9.43 14.64 -20.94
N ALA A 443 -10.66 14.21 -21.25
CA ALA A 443 -11.38 14.68 -22.42
C ALA A 443 -11.79 16.14 -22.24
N SER A 444 -12.31 16.48 -21.06
CA SER A 444 -12.68 17.84 -20.65
C SER A 444 -11.47 18.79 -20.68
N ASN A 445 -10.34 18.36 -20.12
CA ASN A 445 -9.08 19.11 -20.19
C ASN A 445 -8.61 19.35 -21.63
N THR A 446 -8.67 18.31 -22.48
CA THR A 446 -8.31 18.41 -23.90
C THR A 446 -9.21 19.39 -24.65
N LEU A 447 -10.51 19.44 -24.33
CA LEU A 447 -11.46 20.38 -24.91
C LEU A 447 -11.17 21.84 -24.54
N LEU A 448 -10.59 22.10 -23.36
CA LEU A 448 -10.15 23.44 -22.96
C LEU A 448 -8.88 23.84 -23.72
N GLY A 449 -7.89 22.96 -23.77
CA GLY A 449 -6.67 23.13 -24.56
C GLY A 449 -5.98 24.47 -24.34
N ASN A 450 -5.56 25.11 -25.45
CA ASN A 450 -4.91 26.43 -25.43
C ASN A 450 -5.87 27.60 -25.72
N LYS A 451 -7.19 27.37 -25.64
CA LYS A 451 -8.20 28.43 -25.83
C LYS A 451 -7.93 29.63 -24.92
N SER A 452 -8.42 30.80 -25.32
CA SER A 452 -8.34 31.99 -24.48
C SER A 452 -9.11 31.80 -23.18
N TYR A 453 -8.75 32.55 -22.14
CA TYR A 453 -9.47 32.47 -20.86
C TYR A 453 -10.98 32.72 -21.01
N PRO A 454 -11.46 33.73 -21.76
CA PRO A 454 -12.90 33.91 -22.00
C PRO A 454 -13.57 32.70 -22.64
N GLU A 455 -12.91 32.02 -23.58
CA GLU A 455 -13.44 30.81 -24.22
C GLU A 455 -13.45 29.58 -23.29
N LYS A 456 -12.44 29.44 -22.41
CA LYS A 456 -12.42 28.41 -21.38
C LYS A 456 -13.51 28.65 -20.33
N ARG A 457 -13.76 29.92 -20.01
CA ARG A 457 -14.75 30.36 -19.03
C ARG A 457 -16.17 30.15 -19.53
N ASP A 458 -16.52 30.84 -20.63
CA ASP A 458 -17.85 30.90 -21.22
C ASP A 458 -17.73 30.54 -22.70
N ALA A 459 -17.81 29.25 -23.00
CA ALA A 459 -17.74 28.83 -24.39
C ALA A 459 -19.00 29.29 -25.16
N PRO A 460 -18.87 29.64 -26.46
CA PRO A 460 -20.02 29.95 -27.32
C PRO A 460 -21.05 28.80 -27.35
N ASN A 461 -22.30 29.13 -27.66
CA ASN A 461 -23.37 28.13 -27.80
C ASN A 461 -22.94 26.96 -28.71
N GLY A 462 -22.96 25.74 -28.17
CA GLY A 462 -22.64 24.51 -28.91
C GLY A 462 -21.28 23.86 -28.61
N VAL A 463 -20.52 24.35 -27.64
CA VAL A 463 -19.29 23.69 -27.16
C VAL A 463 -19.60 22.69 -26.03
N ASP A 464 -18.89 21.56 -26.05
CA ASP A 464 -19.12 20.42 -25.16
C ASP A 464 -18.68 20.66 -23.70
N TYR A 465 -17.75 21.60 -23.44
CA TYR A 465 -17.22 21.88 -22.10
C TYR A 465 -16.68 23.31 -21.91
N CYS A 466 -16.95 23.92 -20.74
CA CYS A 466 -16.37 25.17 -20.25
C CYS A 466 -16.51 25.28 -18.71
N TYR A 467 -15.82 26.22 -18.09
CA TYR A 467 -15.83 26.38 -16.63
C TYR A 467 -17.19 26.77 -16.04
N SER A 468 -18.04 27.48 -16.79
CA SER A 468 -19.40 27.81 -16.37
C SER A 468 -20.44 26.72 -16.67
N LYS A 469 -20.03 25.58 -17.27
CA LYS A 469 -20.97 24.55 -17.72
C LYS A 469 -21.64 23.81 -16.56
N ASP A 470 -22.96 23.89 -16.52
CA ASP A 470 -23.74 23.20 -15.50
C ASP A 470 -23.62 21.67 -15.55
N GLY A 471 -23.49 21.03 -14.39
CA GLY A 471 -23.35 19.58 -14.22
C GLY A 471 -22.04 18.95 -14.72
N ALA A 472 -21.18 19.71 -15.42
CA ALA A 472 -19.96 19.18 -16.04
C ALA A 472 -18.66 19.82 -15.50
N ALA A 473 -18.67 21.10 -15.13
CA ALA A 473 -17.51 21.76 -14.53
C ALA A 473 -17.33 21.36 -13.05
N THR A 474 -16.07 21.25 -12.61
CA THR A 474 -15.69 21.10 -11.19
C THR A 474 -16.07 22.34 -10.38
N ALA A 475 -16.10 22.23 -9.06
CA ALA A 475 -16.37 23.36 -8.16
C ALA A 475 -15.30 24.46 -8.32
N THR A 476 -14.03 24.09 -8.46
CA THR A 476 -12.94 25.03 -8.73
C THR A 476 -13.12 25.75 -10.06
N GLU A 477 -13.49 25.05 -11.14
CA GLU A 477 -13.74 25.69 -12.44
C GLU A 477 -14.91 26.67 -12.37
N ARG A 478 -16.01 26.31 -11.70
CA ARG A 478 -17.12 27.25 -11.51
C ARG A 478 -16.74 28.45 -10.67
N GLN A 479 -15.91 28.26 -9.64
CA GLN A 479 -15.38 29.36 -8.86
C GLN A 479 -14.56 30.30 -9.76
N LEU A 480 -13.69 29.75 -10.60
CA LEU A 480 -12.93 30.51 -11.60
C LEU A 480 -13.88 31.35 -12.49
N ALA A 481 -14.94 30.73 -13.01
CA ALA A 481 -15.87 31.43 -13.89
C ALA A 481 -16.68 32.54 -13.21
N THR A 482 -16.98 32.39 -11.93
CA THR A 482 -17.81 33.35 -11.18
C THR A 482 -17.01 34.47 -10.55
N GLN A 483 -15.82 34.19 -10.02
CA GLN A 483 -14.99 35.16 -9.31
C GLN A 483 -14.02 35.92 -10.21
N TYR A 484 -13.52 35.28 -11.28
CA TYR A 484 -12.53 35.86 -12.18
C TYR A 484 -13.18 36.17 -13.54
N ASN A 485 -13.97 37.24 -13.59
CA ASN A 485 -14.72 37.63 -14.79
C ASN A 485 -13.92 38.54 -15.75
N ALA A 486 -12.68 38.87 -15.41
CA ALA A 486 -11.77 39.71 -16.17
C ALA A 486 -10.81 38.87 -17.04
N ASP A 487 -9.77 39.52 -17.58
CA ASP A 487 -8.70 38.85 -18.31
C ASP A 487 -7.79 38.05 -17.37
N TRP A 488 -7.24 36.92 -17.83
CA TRP A 488 -6.34 36.10 -17.00
C TRP A 488 -4.90 36.59 -17.10
N THR A 489 -4.49 37.44 -16.17
CA THR A 489 -3.14 38.03 -16.10
C THR A 489 -2.41 37.60 -14.83
N LYS A 490 -1.20 38.14 -14.61
CA LYS A 490 -0.46 37.92 -13.37
C LYS A 490 -1.23 38.32 -12.12
N LEU A 491 -2.10 39.33 -12.18
CA LEU A 491 -2.87 39.79 -11.04
C LEU A 491 -3.89 38.72 -10.60
N GLU A 492 -4.58 38.11 -11.55
CA GLU A 492 -5.55 37.03 -11.27
C GLU A 492 -4.85 35.79 -10.71
N VAL A 493 -3.69 35.42 -11.27
CA VAL A 493 -2.90 34.30 -10.74
C VAL A 493 -2.43 34.58 -9.31
N GLN A 494 -1.93 35.79 -9.02
CA GLN A 494 -1.50 36.18 -7.66
C GLN A 494 -2.67 36.22 -6.67
N SER A 495 -3.82 36.76 -7.09
CA SER A 495 -5.03 36.78 -6.27
C SER A 495 -5.46 35.35 -5.90
N ARG A 496 -5.47 34.44 -6.88
CA ARG A 496 -5.82 33.04 -6.63
C ARG A 496 -4.77 32.29 -5.83
N ASP A 497 -3.47 32.56 -6.04
CA ASP A 497 -2.41 32.04 -5.18
C ASP A 497 -2.69 32.39 -3.71
N TRP A 498 -3.07 33.64 -3.43
CA TRP A 498 -3.34 34.07 -2.06
C TRP A 498 -4.52 33.30 -1.43
N GLU A 499 -5.61 33.11 -2.18
CA GLU A 499 -6.75 32.29 -1.76
C GLU A 499 -6.34 30.85 -1.43
N LEU A 500 -5.59 30.22 -2.33
CA LEU A 500 -5.11 28.85 -2.17
C LEU A 500 -4.13 28.71 -0.99
N LEU A 501 -3.26 29.70 -0.78
CA LEU A 501 -2.34 29.72 0.37
C LEU A 501 -3.08 29.91 1.69
N LYS A 502 -4.15 30.71 1.72
CA LYS A 502 -5.01 30.84 2.90
C LYS A 502 -5.69 29.52 3.22
N PHE A 503 -6.29 28.87 2.22
CA PHE A 503 -6.83 27.51 2.38
C PHE A 503 -5.76 26.57 2.92
N ALA A 504 -4.56 26.60 2.35
CA ALA A 504 -3.45 25.73 2.75
C ALA A 504 -3.06 25.92 4.22
N TYR A 505 -2.93 27.18 4.65
CA TYR A 505 -2.63 27.53 6.02
C TYR A 505 -3.72 26.99 6.98
N GLU A 506 -5.00 27.22 6.66
CA GLU A 506 -6.11 26.76 7.50
C GLU A 506 -6.20 25.23 7.58
N ARG A 507 -5.98 24.53 6.46
CA ARG A 507 -6.13 23.08 6.32
C ARG A 507 -4.98 22.28 6.93
N TRP A 508 -3.74 22.76 6.78
CA TRP A 508 -2.54 22.00 7.16
C TRP A 508 -1.76 22.58 8.34
N ARG A 509 -2.25 23.64 8.98
CA ARG A 509 -1.73 24.05 10.29
C ARG A 509 -2.08 23.02 11.35
N ILE A 510 -1.17 22.88 12.31
CA ILE A 510 -1.38 22.09 13.52
C ILE A 510 -1.62 23.03 14.71
N PRO A 511 -2.40 22.63 15.73
CA PRO A 511 -2.81 23.52 16.83
C PRO A 511 -1.69 23.83 17.84
N CYS A 512 -0.43 23.93 17.43
CA CYS A 512 0.70 24.24 18.30
C CYS A 512 1.32 25.61 18.02
N GLU A 513 2.20 26.06 18.91
CA GLU A 513 2.74 27.42 18.91
C GLU A 513 3.48 27.78 17.61
N CYS A 514 4.12 26.81 16.93
CA CYS A 514 4.93 27.10 15.75
C CYS A 514 4.14 27.60 14.54
N ASP A 515 2.85 27.27 14.43
CA ASP A 515 2.00 27.71 13.32
C ASP A 515 1.09 28.91 13.70
N ARG A 516 0.97 29.26 14.99
CA ARG A 516 0.14 30.38 15.47
C ARG A 516 0.74 31.76 15.19
N GLN A 517 2.04 31.82 14.94
CA GLN A 517 2.79 33.09 14.77
C GLN A 517 2.83 33.59 13.31
N ILE A 518 2.18 32.89 12.38
CA ILE A 518 2.18 33.28 10.96
C ILE A 518 1.02 34.23 10.72
N GLU A 519 1.32 35.51 10.56
CA GLU A 519 0.36 36.48 10.03
C GLU A 519 0.19 36.23 8.54
N MET A 520 -1.02 35.82 8.14
CA MET A 520 -1.40 35.83 6.73
C MET A 520 -1.51 37.30 6.29
N PRO A 521 -0.86 37.72 5.20
CA PRO A 521 -1.00 39.08 4.72
C PRO A 521 -2.50 39.38 4.42
N PRO A 522 -3.01 40.59 4.71
CA PRO A 522 -4.43 40.88 4.68
C PRO A 522 -5.07 40.57 3.32
N GLY A 523 -6.19 39.86 3.37
CA GLY A 523 -6.95 39.43 2.20
C GLY A 523 -7.84 40.53 1.67
N ASN A 524 -7.33 41.32 0.74
CA ASN A 524 -8.11 41.99 -0.29
C ASN A 524 -7.13 42.67 -1.25
N ILE A 525 -6.90 42.08 -2.42
CA ILE A 525 -6.32 42.79 -3.55
C ILE A 525 -7.49 43.29 -4.39
N HIS A 526 -8.13 44.38 -3.95
CA HIS A 526 -9.06 45.12 -4.81
C HIS A 526 -8.56 46.50 -5.22
N ASP A 527 -7.43 46.96 -4.68
CA ASP A 527 -6.92 48.31 -4.93
C ASP A 527 -5.44 48.32 -5.31
N GLY A 528 -5.04 47.56 -6.33
CA GLY A 528 -3.77 47.78 -7.07
C GLY A 528 -2.44 47.73 -6.28
N GLU A 529 -2.46 47.51 -4.97
CA GLU A 529 -1.28 47.35 -4.15
C GLU A 529 -0.85 45.89 -4.19
N ILE A 530 0.25 45.65 -4.91
CA ILE A 530 0.97 44.39 -4.92
C ILE A 530 1.42 44.14 -3.48
N LEU A 531 0.79 43.18 -2.80
CA LEU A 531 1.46 42.52 -1.70
C LEU A 531 2.71 41.89 -2.31
N SER A 532 3.88 42.41 -1.97
CA SER A 532 5.13 41.71 -2.14
C SER A 532 5.00 40.40 -1.36
N LEU A 533 4.57 39.34 -2.04
CA LEU A 533 4.90 37.98 -1.65
C LEU A 533 6.42 37.96 -1.44
N PRO A 534 6.97 37.18 -0.49
CA PRO A 534 8.41 37.08 -0.31
C PRO A 534 9.03 36.62 -1.65
N HIS A 535 9.47 37.58 -2.45
CA HIS A 535 10.08 37.35 -3.74
C HIS A 535 11.48 36.83 -3.43
N GLY A 536 11.65 35.51 -3.58
CA GLY A 536 12.93 35.02 -4.07
C GLY A 536 13.03 35.47 -5.52
N GLU A 537 13.76 36.56 -5.79
CA GLU A 537 14.27 36.79 -7.14
C GLU A 537 15.02 35.53 -7.59
N PRO A 538 14.95 35.15 -8.88
CA PRO A 538 15.79 34.09 -9.40
C PRO A 538 17.24 34.61 -9.39
N THR A 539 17.98 34.32 -8.33
CA THR A 539 19.43 34.45 -8.36
C THR A 539 19.94 33.46 -9.39
N PHE A 540 20.38 33.96 -10.55
CA PHE A 540 21.29 33.21 -11.42
C PHE A 540 22.54 32.92 -10.59
N GLY A 541 22.57 31.72 -10.00
CA GLY A 541 23.61 31.30 -9.08
C GLY A 541 24.96 31.19 -9.79
N SER A 542 25.94 31.93 -9.26
CA SER A 542 27.27 31.36 -9.09
C SER A 542 27.16 30.05 -8.29
N PRO A 543 28.06 29.08 -8.50
CA PRO A 543 27.87 27.70 -8.06
C PRO A 543 27.69 27.60 -6.55
N ILE A 544 26.65 26.85 -6.15
CA ILE A 544 26.40 26.41 -4.78
C ILE A 544 27.57 25.49 -4.39
N PRO A 545 28.20 25.65 -3.21
CA PRO A 545 29.21 24.72 -2.74
C PRO A 545 28.57 23.34 -2.48
N PRO A 546 29.30 22.23 -2.70
CA PRO A 546 28.74 20.90 -2.61
C PRO A 546 28.21 20.61 -1.20
N ASP A 547 27.06 19.94 -1.13
CA ASP A 547 26.52 19.34 0.09
C ASP A 547 27.51 18.27 0.60
N ASP A 548 28.22 18.59 1.69
CA ASP A 548 28.92 17.61 2.52
C ASP A 548 27.89 16.77 3.27
N ASP A 549 27.32 15.76 2.60
CA ASP A 549 26.73 14.54 3.19
C ASP A 549 26.35 13.53 2.08
N MET A 550 27.13 13.51 0.99
CA MET A 550 27.20 12.38 0.06
C MET A 550 28.40 11.53 0.46
N GLU A 551 28.26 10.71 1.50
CA GLU A 551 29.16 9.57 1.69
C GLU A 551 28.86 8.56 0.57
N ASP A 552 29.77 8.56 -0.40
CA ASP A 552 30.03 7.52 -1.38
C ASP A 552 30.70 6.34 -0.66
N ASP A 553 29.93 5.27 -0.42
CA ASP A 553 30.47 3.96 -0.06
C ASP A 553 30.01 2.94 -1.11
N GLY A 554 30.93 2.58 -1.99
CA GLY A 554 31.09 1.22 -2.50
C GLY A 554 30.12 0.80 -3.62
N GLN A 555 30.60 0.95 -4.86
CA GLN A 555 30.21 0.08 -5.97
C GLN A 555 30.34 -1.39 -5.57
N ASP A 556 29.24 -2.15 -5.66
CA ASP A 556 29.28 -3.57 -5.99
C ASP A 556 28.14 -3.87 -6.97
N GLY A 557 28.53 -4.47 -8.10
CA GLY A 557 27.76 -4.54 -9.32
C GLY A 557 26.55 -5.47 -9.28
N MET A 558 25.48 -5.05 -9.95
CA MET A 558 24.51 -5.94 -10.56
C MET A 558 24.29 -5.49 -12.00
N THR A 559 24.86 -6.25 -12.92
CA THR A 559 24.50 -6.29 -14.34
C THR A 559 23.08 -6.86 -14.46
N GLU A 560 22.14 -6.05 -14.94
CA GLU A 560 20.87 -6.53 -15.48
C GLU A 560 21.16 -7.20 -16.83
N GLN A 561 20.92 -8.52 -16.92
CA GLN A 561 20.83 -9.22 -18.19
C GLN A 561 19.43 -9.02 -18.75
N GLU A 562 19.35 -8.28 -19.85
CA GLU A 562 18.20 -8.26 -20.75
C GLU A 562 18.17 -9.57 -21.55
N ASP A 563 17.12 -10.37 -21.34
CA ASP A 563 16.82 -11.55 -22.17
C ASP A 563 16.39 -11.09 -23.57
N ASN A 564 17.32 -11.18 -24.52
CA ASN A 564 17.03 -11.10 -25.95
C ASN A 564 16.35 -12.40 -26.41
N VAL A 565 15.16 -12.25 -26.97
CA VAL A 565 14.47 -13.25 -27.78
C VAL A 565 15.27 -13.45 -29.07
N VAL A 566 15.83 -14.64 -29.25
CA VAL A 566 16.44 -15.08 -30.52
C VAL A 566 15.48 -16.06 -31.18
N GLU A 567 15.01 -15.68 -32.37
CA GLU A 567 14.36 -16.55 -33.34
C GLU A 567 15.37 -17.58 -33.84
N GLU A 568 15.06 -18.88 -33.71
CA GLU A 568 15.82 -19.98 -34.29
C GLU A 568 15.43 -20.13 -35.77
N ASP A 569 16.34 -19.75 -36.67
CA ASP A 569 16.37 -20.19 -38.06
C ASP A 569 17.13 -21.53 -38.13
N ASP A 570 16.39 -22.61 -38.45
CA ASP A 570 16.91 -23.93 -38.78
C ASP A 570 17.23 -24.01 -40.28
N GLU A 571 18.49 -23.87 -40.67
CA GLU A 571 19.04 -24.44 -41.90
C GLU A 571 20.49 -24.88 -41.65
N GLU A 572 20.75 -26.19 -41.56
CA GLU A 572 21.92 -26.77 -42.23
C GLU A 572 21.78 -28.29 -42.39
N ASP A 573 21.84 -28.69 -43.65
CA ASP A 573 21.78 -30.02 -44.22
C ASP A 573 23.21 -30.40 -44.63
N VAL A 574 23.87 -31.34 -43.94
CA VAL A 574 25.04 -32.06 -44.50
C VAL A 574 25.14 -33.49 -43.93
N SER A 575 24.90 -34.44 -44.83
CA SER A 575 25.40 -35.81 -44.96
C SER A 575 26.54 -36.30 -44.04
N GLU A 576 26.38 -37.48 -43.43
CA GLU A 576 26.89 -38.80 -43.89
C GLU A 576 26.38 -39.94 -43.01
#